data_AF-A0A318VMI9-F1
#
_entry.id   AF-A0A318VMI9-F1
#
_cell.length_a   1.000
_cell.length_b   1.000
_cell.length_c   1.000
_cell.angle_alpha   90.00
_cell.angle_beta   90.00
_cell.angle_gamma   90.00
#
_symmetry.space_group_name_H-M   'P 1'
#
loop_
_entity.id
_entity.type
_entity.pdbx_description
1 polymer ?
#
loop_
_entity_poly.entity_id
_entity_poly.type
_entity_poly.pdbx_seq_one_letter_code
_entity_poly.pdbx_strand_id
1 'polypeptide(L)'
;MYRPGSSQIFSKTAAHGRLAMNKTYSLRARTAGLTLIEALVALVIISVGVLAIARLQGDLVANTSTSKARAEAVQLAESEIERLRSFSTYEDFAAAVDEYDGDWTEMGQNAEYTLSIDLNKTEVGSVIRTIEPEITVEWQDRRDESQSVTLSTFVVWDDPRISFAATESEEGNGGGSLVDRPTGAGRMGGDEVLDVDDPDVEKVDRGEDEGLVEDGTDILMADDGTVQLVRGEGDEAEVLMTMEGSGSCQVTPDCIPQRFSTIRGRVYFDNDHDLGTGNNDVDPNETRVVSSDAAFCTRFVLDEDDEVLETFGPDDTIEEHHLGEQDDARYFDYQCYFAEGWYGNIGIVRFDGIANQDQVCVGSPAHDPNPDLWASREARLSSIRRYRGFYESGDRVRVAGIGVDPSLSIEERYPPVDLLAHDFLLSPLGNNADNEDCQTAWSERAPSADDRSSPDGNPGRNYCLLDALDLDPNLGYQCIGDDAEVEETRTTIVSGAITETRQGGDHPELESLTMDGGEITCETEDLGGNVPGDIGYVCEIERSAGQEAASTWEGTMEVNLGEGFVCDAFEHSDNLGDGSIELEGNVFDFEDISEFGEVTLDFEIAGDGVDCEGVDN
;
A
#
# COMPACT_ATOMS: atom_id res chain seq x y z
N MET A 1 -56.23 20.25 21.11
CA MET A 1 -56.75 19.48 22.27
C MET A 1 -55.64 19.45 23.31
N TYR A 2 -55.83 20.19 24.41
CA TYR A 2 -55.02 20.31 25.65
C TYR A 2 -53.47 20.44 25.57
N ARG A 3 -53.00 21.69 25.55
CA ARG A 3 -51.78 22.20 26.24
C ARG A 3 -52.11 22.43 27.75
N PRO A 4 -51.21 22.95 28.61
CA PRO A 4 -49.84 22.56 28.98
C PRO A 4 -49.61 22.62 30.52
N GLY A 5 -48.37 22.33 30.98
CA GLY A 5 -47.70 23.08 32.06
C GLY A 5 -47.97 22.69 33.53
N SER A 6 -46.90 22.52 34.31
CA SER A 6 -46.44 23.51 35.30
C SER A 6 -45.57 22.89 36.41
N SER A 7 -44.40 23.50 36.58
CA SER A 7 -43.63 23.66 37.81
C SER A 7 -44.49 23.65 39.08
N GLN A 8 -43.99 23.07 40.19
CA GLN A 8 -43.83 23.78 41.47
C GLN A 8 -42.87 23.05 42.43
N ILE A 9 -41.76 23.73 42.70
CA ILE A 9 -41.07 23.79 44.00
C ILE A 9 -42.11 24.17 45.06
N PHE A 10 -42.19 23.48 46.20
CA PHE A 10 -42.43 24.14 47.51
C PHE A 10 -42.08 23.22 48.69
N SER A 11 -41.05 23.68 49.41
CA SER A 11 -40.84 23.51 50.84
C SER A 11 -42.12 23.51 51.65
N LYS A 12 -42.22 22.61 52.65
CA LYS A 12 -43.01 22.87 53.86
C LYS A 12 -42.45 22.17 55.09
N THR A 13 -41.74 22.97 55.86
CA THR A 13 -41.43 22.82 57.28
C THR A 13 -42.70 22.93 58.13
N ALA A 14 -42.68 22.23 59.26
CA ALA A 14 -43.36 22.53 60.53
C ALA A 14 -44.87 22.22 60.70
N ALA A 15 -45.11 21.06 61.33
CA ALA A 15 -45.62 20.89 62.70
C ALA A 15 -46.95 21.54 63.14
N HIS A 16 -47.92 20.69 63.48
CA HIS A 16 -48.81 20.74 64.67
C HIS A 16 -49.32 19.30 64.93
N GLY A 17 -48.99 18.61 66.04
CA GLY A 17 -49.66 18.69 67.37
C GLY A 17 -51.15 18.32 67.29
N ARG A 18 -51.75 17.30 67.93
CA ARG A 18 -51.43 16.46 69.10
C ARG A 18 -52.43 15.27 69.19
N LEU A 19 -51.90 14.12 69.63
CA LEU A 19 -52.45 13.13 70.58
C LEU A 19 -53.83 12.46 70.32
N ALA A 20 -53.78 11.15 70.07
CA ALA A 20 -54.54 10.19 70.87
C ALA A 20 -53.71 8.92 71.09
N MET A 21 -53.45 8.65 72.37
CA MET A 21 -52.75 7.51 72.94
C MET A 21 -53.38 6.19 72.50
N ASN A 22 -52.57 5.23 72.03
CA ASN A 22 -52.88 3.83 72.24
C ASN A 22 -51.66 3.12 72.85
N LYS A 23 -51.91 2.62 74.05
CA LYS A 23 -50.95 1.98 74.93
C LYS A 23 -50.93 0.50 74.55
N THR A 24 -49.94 0.06 73.79
CA THR A 24 -49.75 -1.35 73.46
C THR A 24 -48.34 -1.78 73.85
N TYR A 25 -48.30 -2.42 75.03
CA TYR A 25 -47.41 -3.47 75.50
C TYR A 25 -45.93 -3.40 75.11
N SER A 26 -45.10 -3.11 76.12
CA SER A 26 -43.67 -3.39 76.09
C SER A 26 -43.41 -4.88 75.84
N LEU A 27 -43.12 -5.24 74.60
CA LEU A 27 -42.19 -6.33 74.35
C LEU A 27 -40.80 -5.73 74.47
N ARG A 28 -40.23 -5.83 75.67
CA ARG A 28 -38.79 -5.72 75.86
C ARG A 28 -38.19 -6.95 75.18
N ALA A 29 -38.08 -6.92 73.86
CA ALA A 29 -37.13 -7.79 73.17
C ALA A 29 -35.78 -7.41 73.79
N ARG A 30 -35.22 -8.33 74.58
CA ARG A 30 -33.82 -8.23 74.97
C ARG A 30 -33.06 -8.08 73.65
N THR A 31 -32.52 -6.91 73.39
CA THR A 31 -31.33 -6.78 72.55
C THR A 31 -30.26 -7.62 73.25
N ALA A 32 -30.25 -8.91 72.93
CA ALA A 32 -29.19 -9.81 73.32
C ALA A 32 -27.96 -9.27 72.60
N GLY A 33 -27.15 -8.52 73.36
CA GLY A 33 -25.95 -7.90 72.84
C GLY A 33 -25.02 -8.97 72.29
N LEU A 34 -24.88 -8.97 70.97
CA LEU A 34 -23.76 -9.55 70.24
C LEU A 34 -22.92 -8.46 69.57
N THR A 35 -22.98 -7.21 70.05
CA THR A 35 -22.43 -6.06 69.34
C THR A 35 -20.91 -6.04 69.25
N LEU A 36 -20.18 -6.61 70.22
CA LEU A 36 -18.71 -6.59 70.20
C LEU A 36 -18.14 -7.71 69.33
N ILE A 37 -18.65 -8.94 69.47
CA ILE A 37 -18.13 -10.08 68.71
C ILE A 37 -18.49 -9.96 67.22
N GLU A 38 -19.68 -9.45 66.90
CA GLU A 38 -20.11 -9.21 65.53
C GLU A 38 -19.29 -8.09 64.86
N ALA A 39 -19.01 -6.99 65.59
CA ALA A 39 -18.12 -5.95 65.09
C ALA A 39 -16.67 -6.44 64.87
N LEU A 40 -16.17 -7.33 65.74
CA LEU A 40 -14.85 -7.94 65.56
C LEU A 40 -14.82 -8.90 64.37
N VAL A 41 -15.85 -9.72 64.18
CA VAL A 41 -15.97 -10.61 63.00
C VAL A 41 -16.09 -9.78 61.71
N ALA A 42 -16.90 -8.72 61.71
CA ALA A 42 -17.02 -7.81 60.57
C ALA A 42 -15.69 -7.11 60.25
N LEU A 43 -14.95 -6.65 61.27
CA LEU A 43 -13.62 -6.07 61.10
C LEU A 43 -12.66 -7.08 60.45
N VAL A 44 -12.63 -8.34 60.93
CA VAL A 44 -11.77 -9.38 60.35
C VAL A 44 -12.13 -9.65 58.88
N ILE A 45 -13.43 -9.76 58.55
CA ILE A 45 -13.88 -9.98 57.17
C ILE A 45 -13.45 -8.80 56.27
N ILE A 46 -13.63 -7.56 56.74
CA ILE A 46 -13.22 -6.36 56.00
C ILE A 46 -11.70 -6.32 55.84
N SER A 47 -10.92 -6.61 56.89
CA SER A 47 -9.46 -6.63 56.81
C SER A 47 -8.95 -7.67 55.81
N VAL A 48 -9.54 -8.88 55.79
CA VAL A 48 -9.21 -9.91 54.80
C VAL A 48 -9.63 -9.48 53.39
N GLY A 49 -10.80 -8.88 53.24
CA GLY A 49 -11.29 -8.35 51.96
C GLY A 49 -10.37 -7.26 51.37
N VAL A 50 -9.95 -6.29 52.20
CA VAL A 50 -9.02 -5.23 51.79
C VAL A 50 -7.65 -5.79 51.45
N LEU A 51 -7.14 -6.78 52.21
CA LEU A 51 -5.87 -7.42 51.88
C LEU A 51 -5.93 -8.18 50.55
N ALA A 52 -7.04 -8.85 50.26
CA ALA A 52 -7.24 -9.54 48.97
C ALA A 52 -7.28 -8.54 47.81
N ILE A 53 -7.97 -7.41 47.96
CA ILE A 53 -8.01 -6.33 46.95
C ILE A 53 -6.63 -5.71 46.74
N ALA A 54 -5.89 -5.43 47.82
CA ALA A 54 -4.55 -4.87 47.73
C ALA A 54 -3.58 -5.79 46.97
N ARG A 55 -3.68 -7.11 47.19
CA ARG A 55 -2.92 -8.10 46.43
C ARG A 55 -3.31 -8.10 44.95
N LEU A 56 -4.60 -8.12 44.65
CA LEU A 56 -5.09 -8.08 43.27
C LEU A 56 -4.64 -6.80 42.54
N GLN A 57 -4.71 -5.65 43.20
CA GLN A 57 -4.21 -4.38 42.64
C GLN A 57 -2.70 -4.42 42.40
N GLY A 58 -1.92 -5.00 43.32
CA GLY A 58 -0.48 -5.21 43.13
C GLY A 58 -0.16 -6.12 41.95
N ASP A 59 -0.91 -7.21 41.79
CA ASP A 59 -0.76 -8.13 40.65
C ASP A 59 -1.15 -7.46 39.32
N LEU A 60 -2.22 -6.67 39.29
CA LEU A 60 -2.62 -5.92 38.09
C LEU A 60 -1.55 -4.90 37.68
N VAL A 61 -1.02 -4.11 38.62
CA VAL A 61 0.03 -3.12 38.33
C VAL A 61 1.33 -3.78 37.86
N ALA A 62 1.72 -4.90 38.49
CA ALA A 62 2.87 -5.68 38.06
C ALA A 62 2.68 -6.22 36.63
N ASN A 63 1.52 -6.82 36.34
CA ASN A 63 1.20 -7.33 35.01
C ASN A 63 1.18 -6.22 33.95
N THR A 64 0.59 -5.06 34.25
CA THR A 64 0.60 -3.90 33.35
C THR A 64 2.03 -3.43 33.06
N SER A 65 2.93 -3.45 34.05
CA SER A 65 4.34 -3.12 33.85
C SER A 65 5.02 -4.12 32.92
N THR A 66 4.83 -5.42 33.16
CA THR A 66 5.46 -6.47 32.36
C THR A 66 4.92 -6.44 30.92
N SER A 67 3.63 -6.18 30.72
CA SER A 67 3.04 -5.99 29.39
C SER A 67 3.65 -4.79 28.65
N LYS A 68 3.87 -3.66 29.33
CA LYS A 68 4.51 -2.48 28.73
C LYS A 68 5.97 -2.75 28.37
N ALA A 69 6.73 -3.38 29.27
CA ALA A 69 8.13 -3.73 29.01
C ALA A 69 8.27 -4.74 27.86
N ARG A 70 7.32 -5.68 27.73
CA ARG A 70 7.28 -6.63 26.60
C ARG A 70 6.94 -5.94 25.28
N ALA A 71 5.98 -5.01 25.28
CA ALA A 71 5.66 -4.24 24.08
C ALA A 71 6.86 -3.41 23.59
N GLU A 72 7.59 -2.78 24.51
CA GLU A 72 8.83 -2.06 24.20
C GLU A 72 9.94 -3.00 23.72
N ALA A 73 10.08 -4.20 24.31
CA ALA A 73 11.05 -5.20 23.83
C ALA A 73 10.77 -5.65 22.39
N VAL A 74 9.49 -5.82 22.03
CA VAL A 74 9.08 -6.12 20.65
C VAL A 74 9.45 -4.97 19.71
N GLN A 75 9.16 -3.73 20.09
CA GLN A 75 9.52 -2.55 19.28
C GLN A 75 11.03 -2.42 19.06
N LEU A 76 11.84 -2.73 20.07
CA LEU A 76 13.30 -2.73 19.95
C LEU A 76 13.78 -3.83 18.99
N ALA A 77 13.19 -5.02 19.05
CA ALA A 77 13.50 -6.10 18.11
C ALA A 77 13.09 -5.73 16.67
N GLU A 78 11.88 -5.19 16.49
CA GLU A 78 11.36 -4.73 15.20
C GLU A 78 12.22 -3.62 14.60
N SER A 79 12.57 -2.61 15.41
CA SER A 79 13.45 -1.50 14.98
C SER A 79 14.79 -1.99 14.44
N GLU A 80 15.28 -3.13 14.93
CA GLU A 80 16.61 -3.60 14.61
C GLU A 80 16.65 -4.51 13.38
N ILE A 81 15.59 -5.29 13.17
CA ILE A 81 15.28 -5.88 11.86
C ILE A 81 15.15 -4.77 10.82
N GLU A 82 14.49 -3.69 11.18
CA GLU A 82 14.22 -2.60 10.27
C GLU A 82 15.49 -1.86 9.87
N ARG A 83 16.42 -1.64 10.80
CA ARG A 83 17.73 -1.09 10.46
C ARG A 83 18.51 -1.96 9.46
N LEU A 84 18.40 -3.29 9.52
CA LEU A 84 19.00 -4.21 8.53
C LEU A 84 18.37 -4.08 7.14
N ARG A 85 17.10 -3.69 7.05
CA ARG A 85 16.38 -3.41 5.78
C ARG A 85 16.67 -2.02 5.21
N SER A 86 17.27 -1.12 6.00
CA SER A 86 17.43 0.30 5.67
C SER A 86 18.62 0.67 4.78
N PHE A 87 19.41 -0.31 4.35
CA PHE A 87 20.65 -0.08 3.60
C PHE A 87 20.36 0.16 2.11
N SER A 88 20.87 1.28 1.61
CA SER A 88 20.60 1.81 0.26
C SER A 88 21.52 1.28 -0.84
N THR A 89 22.61 0.61 -0.47
CA THR A 89 23.53 -0.03 -1.43
C THR A 89 23.89 -1.43 -0.95
N TYR A 90 24.22 -2.32 -1.89
CA TYR A 90 24.72 -3.66 -1.57
C TYR A 90 25.97 -3.60 -0.68
N GLU A 91 26.87 -2.66 -0.95
CA GLU A 91 28.14 -2.52 -0.23
C GLU A 91 27.92 -2.13 1.23
N ASP A 92 26.96 -1.25 1.52
CA ASP A 92 26.61 -0.86 2.89
C ASP A 92 25.87 -1.98 3.64
N PHE A 93 24.96 -2.68 2.95
CA PHE A 93 24.27 -3.86 3.50
C PHE A 93 25.28 -4.94 3.87
N ALA A 94 26.18 -5.31 2.94
CA ALA A 94 27.20 -6.32 3.17
C ALA A 94 28.19 -5.92 4.28
N ALA A 95 28.63 -4.65 4.32
CA ALA A 95 29.51 -4.14 5.38
C ALA A 95 28.83 -4.15 6.75
N ALA A 96 27.56 -3.76 6.82
CA ALA A 96 26.79 -3.79 8.06
C ALA A 96 26.58 -5.21 8.55
N VAL A 97 26.21 -6.14 7.67
CA VAL A 97 26.04 -7.57 7.97
C VAL A 97 27.34 -8.22 8.49
N ASP A 98 28.51 -7.72 8.09
CA ASP A 98 29.80 -8.18 8.61
C ASP A 98 30.19 -7.55 9.96
N GLU A 99 29.62 -6.40 10.31
CA GLU A 99 29.85 -5.72 11.60
C GLU A 99 28.75 -6.03 12.64
N TYR A 100 27.57 -6.53 12.23
CA TYR A 100 26.36 -6.64 13.07
C TYR A 100 26.28 -7.80 14.06
N ASP A 101 27.36 -8.56 14.24
CA ASP A 101 27.39 -9.72 15.13
C ASP A 101 27.85 -9.32 16.55
N GLY A 102 26.94 -9.34 17.54
CA GLY A 102 27.27 -9.11 18.95
C GLY A 102 26.10 -8.73 19.87
N ASP A 103 26.37 -8.73 21.18
CA ASP A 103 25.40 -8.33 22.22
C ASP A 103 25.64 -6.89 22.68
N TRP A 104 24.58 -6.11 22.90
CA TRP A 104 24.66 -4.79 23.52
C TRP A 104 23.48 -4.48 24.44
N THR A 105 23.64 -3.44 25.26
CA THR A 105 22.66 -3.05 26.27
C THR A 105 22.05 -1.69 25.93
N GLU A 106 20.72 -1.62 25.93
CA GLU A 106 19.95 -0.40 25.66
C GLU A 106 19.09 0.00 26.87
N MET A 107 19.07 1.30 27.18
CA MET A 107 18.27 1.86 28.27
C MET A 107 16.88 2.23 27.76
N GLY A 108 15.89 1.38 28.02
CA GLY A 108 14.49 1.65 27.68
C GLY A 108 13.74 2.48 28.73
N GLN A 109 12.51 2.87 28.39
CA GLN A 109 11.61 3.63 29.25
C GLN A 109 11.02 2.79 30.38
N ASN A 110 10.82 1.48 30.14
CA ASN A 110 10.20 0.58 31.12
C ASN A 110 11.19 -0.38 31.80
N ALA A 111 12.31 -0.71 31.17
CA ALA A 111 13.36 -1.59 31.68
C ALA A 111 14.71 -1.33 30.98
N GLU A 112 15.79 -1.96 31.49
CA GLU A 112 17.08 -2.07 30.80
C GLU A 112 17.06 -3.38 29.98
N TYR A 113 17.39 -3.27 28.70
CA TYR A 113 17.29 -4.36 27.72
C TYR A 113 18.68 -4.80 27.26
N THR A 114 18.87 -6.09 27.07
CA THR A 114 20.05 -6.68 26.40
C THR A 114 19.58 -7.30 25.09
N LEU A 115 20.17 -6.85 23.98
CA LEU A 115 19.86 -7.35 22.64
C LEU A 115 20.97 -8.29 22.18
N SER A 116 20.58 -9.38 21.52
CA SER A 116 21.47 -10.36 20.91
C SER A 116 20.91 -10.73 19.53
N ILE A 117 21.75 -10.73 18.49
CA ILE A 117 21.33 -10.95 17.11
C ILE A 117 22.17 -12.06 16.49
N ASP A 118 21.51 -13.05 15.90
CA ASP A 118 22.14 -14.03 15.02
C ASP A 118 21.60 -13.83 13.60
N LEU A 119 22.45 -13.54 12.62
CA LEU A 119 22.01 -13.18 11.26
C LEU A 119 21.68 -14.38 10.35
N ASN A 120 22.07 -15.60 10.73
CA ASN A 120 21.86 -16.84 9.97
C ASN A 120 21.98 -16.66 8.43
N LYS A 121 23.22 -16.40 7.96
CA LYS A 121 23.51 -15.99 6.58
C LYS A 121 23.45 -17.18 5.60
N THR A 122 22.81 -17.01 4.44
CA THR A 122 22.92 -17.94 3.30
C THR A 122 23.78 -17.31 2.22
N GLU A 123 24.94 -17.91 1.92
CA GLU A 123 25.90 -17.40 0.93
C GLU A 123 25.79 -18.18 -0.39
N VAL A 124 25.49 -17.48 -1.48
CA VAL A 124 25.65 -18.00 -2.86
C VAL A 124 26.74 -17.18 -3.54
N GLY A 125 27.84 -17.82 -3.94
CA GLY A 125 28.86 -17.17 -4.78
C GLY A 125 29.57 -15.94 -4.18
N SER A 126 29.65 -15.79 -2.85
CA SER A 126 30.17 -14.60 -2.12
C SER A 126 29.21 -13.40 -2.07
N VAL A 127 27.96 -13.58 -2.49
CA VAL A 127 26.91 -12.56 -2.41
C VAL A 127 25.93 -12.93 -1.30
N ILE A 128 25.66 -12.00 -0.38
CA ILE A 128 24.64 -12.16 0.67
C ILE A 128 23.37 -11.48 0.17
N ARG A 129 22.47 -12.26 -0.44
CA ARG A 129 21.17 -11.74 -0.89
C ARG A 129 20.08 -11.91 0.15
N THR A 130 20.20 -12.90 1.04
CA THR A 130 19.18 -13.18 2.06
C THR A 130 19.84 -13.52 3.38
N ILE A 131 19.30 -12.96 4.46
CA ILE A 131 19.66 -13.28 5.84
C ILE A 131 18.38 -13.60 6.62
N GLU A 132 18.47 -14.45 7.63
CA GLU A 132 17.35 -14.77 8.54
C GLU A 132 17.71 -14.33 9.96
N PRO A 133 17.62 -13.02 10.29
CA PRO A 133 18.01 -12.53 11.61
C PRO A 133 17.09 -13.06 12.71
N GLU A 134 17.67 -13.73 13.71
CA GLU A 134 17.04 -14.07 14.98
C GLU A 134 17.46 -13.03 16.03
N ILE A 135 16.55 -12.12 16.38
CA ILE A 135 16.78 -11.05 17.37
C ILE A 135 16.15 -11.45 18.70
N THR A 136 16.98 -11.55 19.74
CA THR A 136 16.57 -11.83 21.12
C THR A 136 16.76 -10.60 21.99
N VAL A 137 15.68 -10.16 22.65
CA VAL A 137 15.68 -9.03 23.60
C VAL A 137 15.35 -9.55 25.00
N GLU A 138 16.30 -9.42 25.93
CA GLU A 138 16.18 -9.86 27.31
C GLU A 138 16.09 -8.69 28.30
N TRP A 139 15.26 -8.81 29.35
CA TRP A 139 15.19 -7.84 30.44
C TRP A 139 14.80 -8.51 31.77
N GLN A 140 14.95 -7.78 32.88
CA GLN A 140 14.42 -8.18 34.20
C GLN A 140 13.14 -7.42 34.53
N ASP A 141 12.11 -8.12 34.99
CA ASP A 141 10.88 -7.50 35.44
C ASP A 141 11.00 -6.91 36.86
N ARG A 142 9.93 -6.29 37.37
CA ARG A 142 9.92 -5.66 38.71
C ARG A 142 9.99 -6.65 39.88
N ARG A 143 10.00 -7.96 39.60
CA ARG A 143 10.15 -9.06 40.56
C ARG A 143 11.53 -9.73 40.44
N ASP A 144 12.45 -9.12 39.67
CA ASP A 144 13.76 -9.66 39.32
C ASP A 144 13.67 -11.01 38.57
N GLU A 145 12.57 -11.24 37.84
CA GLU A 145 12.42 -12.39 36.94
C GLU A 145 12.86 -12.02 35.53
N SER A 146 13.77 -12.82 34.96
CA SER A 146 14.20 -12.66 33.56
C SER A 146 13.05 -12.95 32.60
N GLN A 147 12.90 -12.08 31.62
CA GLN A 147 11.94 -12.19 30.52
C GLN A 147 12.70 -12.00 29.21
N SER A 148 12.22 -12.63 28.14
CA SER A 148 12.75 -12.44 26.80
C SER A 148 11.66 -12.44 25.74
N VAL A 149 11.97 -11.83 24.60
CA VAL A 149 11.22 -11.92 23.35
C VAL A 149 12.23 -12.24 22.26
N THR A 150 11.88 -13.17 21.38
CA THR A 150 12.67 -13.50 20.17
C THR A 150 11.81 -13.27 18.95
N LEU A 151 12.37 -12.58 17.95
CA LEU A 151 11.74 -12.30 16.67
C LEU A 151 12.67 -12.82 15.56
N SER A 152 12.11 -13.55 14.61
CA SER A 152 12.84 -13.99 13.42
C SER A 152 12.06 -13.63 12.16
N THR A 153 12.78 -13.30 11.09
CA THR A 153 12.20 -12.98 9.78
C THR A 153 13.26 -13.18 8.70
N PHE A 154 12.85 -13.16 7.43
CA PHE A 154 13.79 -13.04 6.32
C PHE A 154 14.00 -11.57 5.96
N VAL A 155 15.24 -11.22 5.64
CA VAL A 155 15.63 -9.95 5.05
C VAL A 155 16.35 -10.26 3.76
N VAL A 156 15.75 -9.83 2.64
CA VAL A 156 16.33 -9.93 1.31
C VAL A 156 16.94 -8.57 0.97
N TRP A 157 18.15 -8.57 0.41
CA TRP A 157 18.75 -7.39 -0.18
C TRP A 157 18.29 -7.27 -1.64
N ASP A 158 17.65 -6.14 -1.93
CA ASP A 158 17.28 -5.68 -3.26
C ASP A 158 17.50 -4.15 -3.33
N ASP A 159 17.74 -3.58 -4.52
CA ASP A 159 17.93 -2.11 -4.63
C ASP A 159 16.58 -1.42 -4.37
N PRO A 160 16.44 -0.63 -3.29
CA PRO A 160 15.17 0.01 -2.93
C PRO A 160 14.71 1.07 -3.94
N ARG A 161 15.43 1.33 -5.03
CA ARG A 161 14.95 2.12 -6.17
C ARG A 161 14.30 1.24 -7.24
N ILE A 162 14.71 -0.02 -7.34
CA ILE A 162 14.21 -1.02 -8.27
C ILE A 162 13.00 -1.76 -7.67
N SER A 163 13.06 -2.15 -6.39
CA SER A 163 11.92 -2.78 -5.68
C SER A 163 10.68 -1.89 -5.63
N PHE A 164 10.85 -0.55 -5.72
CA PHE A 164 9.77 0.44 -5.77
C PHE A 164 9.22 0.69 -7.18
N ALA A 165 10.00 0.39 -8.21
CA ALA A 165 9.57 0.42 -9.61
C ALA A 165 8.82 -0.87 -10.00
N ALA A 166 9.18 -2.00 -9.38
CA ALA A 166 8.66 -3.35 -9.64
C ALA A 166 7.35 -3.71 -8.89
N THR A 167 6.78 -2.84 -8.05
CA THR A 167 5.47 -3.09 -7.41
C THR A 167 4.32 -3.03 -8.45
N GLU A 168 4.12 -4.14 -9.16
CA GLU A 168 2.84 -4.57 -9.71
C GLU A 168 2.00 -5.26 -8.63
N SER A 169 0.69 -5.27 -8.84
CA SER A 169 -0.31 -5.78 -7.91
C SER A 169 -0.34 -7.31 -7.85
N GLU A 170 -0.07 -7.89 -6.67
CA GLU A 170 -0.73 -9.12 -6.24
C GLU A 170 -1.07 -9.09 -4.75
N GLU A 171 -2.24 -9.62 -4.42
CA GLU A 171 -2.76 -9.74 -3.07
C GLU A 171 -1.95 -10.76 -2.24
N GLY A 172 -1.37 -10.28 -1.14
CA GLY A 172 -1.24 -11.05 0.10
C GLY A 172 0.07 -11.81 0.32
N ASN A 173 0.97 -11.23 1.11
CA ASN A 173 1.23 -11.66 2.48
C ASN A 173 2.07 -10.60 3.20
N GLY A 174 1.82 -10.39 4.48
CA GLY A 174 2.44 -9.32 5.26
C GLY A 174 3.95 -9.48 5.43
N GLY A 175 4.70 -8.46 5.03
CA GLY A 175 6.09 -8.20 5.37
C GLY A 175 6.32 -6.69 5.45
N GLY A 176 6.63 -6.19 6.66
CA GLY A 176 6.67 -4.76 6.99
C GLY A 176 7.68 -3.94 6.18
N SER A 177 7.19 -2.78 5.76
CA SER A 177 7.81 -1.71 4.98
C SER A 177 8.78 -0.85 5.79
N LEU A 178 9.92 -0.47 5.20
CA LEU A 178 10.71 0.69 5.64
C LEU A 178 10.46 1.95 4.83
N VAL A 179 9.29 2.01 4.22
CA VAL A 179 8.75 3.22 3.65
C VAL A 179 7.42 3.48 4.35
N ASP A 180 7.18 4.74 4.71
CA ASP A 180 5.88 5.15 5.23
C ASP A 180 4.79 4.58 4.32
N ARG A 181 3.64 4.16 4.86
CA ARG A 181 2.58 3.66 3.98
C ARG A 181 2.24 4.72 2.93
N PRO A 182 1.83 4.33 1.71
CA PRO A 182 1.43 5.27 0.67
C PRO A 182 0.48 6.35 1.19
N THR A 183 -0.29 6.08 2.24
CA THR A 183 -1.14 7.03 2.98
C THR A 183 -0.55 8.39 3.33
N GLY A 184 0.77 8.51 3.47
CA GLY A 184 1.37 9.67 4.14
C GLY A 184 0.83 9.84 5.57
N ALA A 185 0.65 11.08 6.02
CA ALA A 185 0.05 11.42 7.32
C ALA A 185 -1.48 11.19 7.40
N GLY A 186 -2.08 10.62 6.35
CA GLY A 186 -3.52 10.45 6.22
C GLY A 186 -4.05 9.14 6.78
N ARG A 187 -5.32 9.15 7.19
CA ARG A 187 -6.11 7.95 7.47
C ARG A 187 -7.52 8.10 6.90
N MET A 188 -8.09 6.99 6.43
CA MET A 188 -9.49 6.95 6.04
C MET A 188 -10.40 7.04 7.27
N GLY A 189 -11.52 7.74 7.11
CA GLY A 189 -12.46 8.00 8.19
C GLY A 189 -11.94 9.02 9.21
N GLY A 190 -12.68 9.14 10.30
CA GLY A 190 -12.38 10.03 11.41
C GLY A 190 -13.31 9.78 12.59
N ASP A 191 -13.11 10.53 13.66
CA ASP A 191 -14.04 10.57 14.78
C ASP A 191 -15.26 11.45 14.42
N GLU A 192 -15.87 12.11 15.40
CA GLU A 192 -16.95 13.06 15.12
C GLU A 192 -16.46 14.17 14.17
N VAL A 193 -17.34 14.56 13.23
CA VAL A 193 -17.10 15.68 12.33
C VAL A 193 -16.80 16.93 13.15
N LEU A 194 -15.76 17.67 12.76
CA LEU A 194 -15.41 18.94 13.41
C LEU A 194 -16.61 19.90 13.39
N ASP A 195 -16.90 20.49 14.54
CA ASP A 195 -18.04 21.40 14.70
C ASP A 195 -17.73 22.75 14.05
N VAL A 196 -18.40 23.05 12.93
CA VAL A 196 -18.22 24.32 12.19
C VAL A 196 -18.70 25.56 12.97
N ASP A 197 -19.46 25.39 14.05
CA ASP A 197 -19.81 26.48 14.96
C ASP A 197 -18.70 26.74 16.01
N ASP A 198 -17.69 25.87 16.12
CA ASP A 198 -16.53 26.09 16.96
C ASP A 198 -15.63 27.18 16.36
N PRO A 199 -15.28 28.25 17.11
CA PRO A 199 -14.39 29.30 16.61
C PRO A 199 -12.98 28.83 16.24
N ASP A 200 -12.56 27.65 16.71
CA ASP A 200 -11.24 27.05 16.45
C ASP A 200 -11.30 26.06 15.26
N VAL A 201 -12.41 26.05 14.50
CA VAL A 201 -12.61 25.26 13.28
C VAL A 201 -12.94 26.19 12.10
N GLU A 202 -12.24 25.99 10.99
CA GLU A 202 -12.44 26.72 9.75
C GLU A 202 -12.74 25.76 8.59
N LYS A 203 -13.73 26.12 7.76
CA LYS A 203 -13.98 25.44 6.49
C LYS A 203 -13.14 26.11 5.40
N VAL A 204 -12.33 25.34 4.69
CA VAL A 204 -11.49 25.85 3.59
C VAL A 204 -12.39 26.43 2.49
N ASP A 205 -12.15 27.68 2.11
CA ASP A 205 -12.80 28.30 0.95
C ASP A 205 -12.22 27.72 -0.35
N ARG A 206 -13.09 27.27 -1.25
CA ARG A 206 -12.73 26.69 -2.55
C ARG A 206 -12.82 27.70 -3.69
N GLY A 207 -13.44 28.87 -3.47
CA GLY A 207 -13.83 29.80 -4.54
C GLY A 207 -12.72 30.67 -5.13
N GLU A 208 -11.50 30.63 -4.59
CA GLU A 208 -10.34 31.42 -5.09
C GLU A 208 -9.14 30.56 -5.54
N ASP A 209 -9.14 29.26 -5.27
CA ASP A 209 -8.04 28.33 -5.58
C ASP A 209 -8.35 27.54 -6.86
N GLU A 210 -7.64 27.79 -7.97
CA GLU A 210 -7.84 27.12 -9.29
C GLU A 210 -7.73 25.56 -9.23
N GLY A 211 -7.21 25.03 -8.13
CA GLY A 211 -7.02 23.61 -7.87
C GLY A 211 -8.19 22.89 -7.17
N LEU A 212 -9.02 23.58 -6.40
CA LEU A 212 -10.12 22.96 -5.64
C LEU A 212 -11.48 23.27 -6.26
N VAL A 213 -12.31 22.25 -6.45
CA VAL A 213 -13.68 22.40 -6.94
C VAL A 213 -14.72 21.94 -5.92
N GLU A 214 -15.96 22.43 -6.04
CA GLU A 214 -17.09 22.02 -5.19
C GLU A 214 -17.65 20.64 -5.59
N ASP A 215 -16.87 19.58 -5.39
CA ASP A 215 -17.17 18.19 -5.75
C ASP A 215 -18.09 17.43 -4.78
N GLY A 216 -18.85 18.16 -3.96
CA GLY A 216 -19.72 17.58 -2.92
C GLY A 216 -18.99 17.07 -1.67
N THR A 217 -17.73 17.43 -1.50
CA THR A 217 -16.99 17.30 -0.22
C THR A 217 -16.68 18.66 0.38
N ASP A 218 -16.29 18.69 1.65
CA ASP A 218 -15.80 19.88 2.35
C ASP A 218 -14.50 19.57 3.10
N ILE A 219 -13.62 20.55 3.23
CA ILE A 219 -12.41 20.43 4.05
C ILE A 219 -12.58 21.29 5.30
N LEU A 220 -12.52 20.65 6.46
CA LEU A 220 -12.56 21.30 7.77
C LEU A 220 -11.18 21.23 8.41
N MET A 221 -10.71 22.35 8.96
CA MET A 221 -9.42 22.47 9.63
C MET A 221 -9.65 22.93 11.06
N ALA A 222 -8.95 22.34 12.02
CA ALA A 222 -8.93 22.78 13.41
C ALA A 222 -7.59 23.39 13.81
N ASP A 223 -7.58 24.28 14.80
CA ASP A 223 -6.38 24.94 15.33
C ASP A 223 -5.32 23.99 15.91
N ASP A 224 -5.70 22.74 16.21
CA ASP A 224 -4.79 21.72 16.70
C ASP A 224 -4.03 20.96 15.59
N GLY A 225 -4.26 21.34 14.33
CA GLY A 225 -3.63 20.72 13.15
C GLY A 225 -4.44 19.58 12.54
N THR A 226 -5.60 19.25 13.11
CA THR A 226 -6.51 18.24 12.54
C THR A 226 -7.19 18.79 11.29
N VAL A 227 -7.14 18.02 10.20
CA VAL A 227 -7.81 18.34 8.95
C VAL A 227 -8.69 17.17 8.55
N GLN A 228 -9.97 17.44 8.29
CA GLN A 228 -10.96 16.45 7.90
C GLN A 228 -11.53 16.74 6.52
N LEU A 229 -11.56 15.73 5.66
CA LEU A 229 -12.39 15.73 4.45
C LEU A 229 -13.73 15.13 4.84
N VAL A 230 -14.81 15.88 4.64
CA VAL A 230 -16.15 15.46 5.02
C VAL A 230 -17.09 15.50 3.83
N ARG A 231 -18.16 14.71 3.89
CA ARG A 231 -19.26 14.74 2.91
C ARG A 231 -20.58 14.84 3.63
N GLY A 232 -21.49 15.66 3.09
CA GLY A 232 -22.79 15.93 3.69
C GLY A 232 -22.74 17.12 4.65
N GLU A 233 -23.88 17.47 5.24
CA GLU A 233 -24.03 18.64 6.12
C GLU A 233 -24.67 18.26 7.46
N GLY A 234 -24.30 18.97 8.52
CA GLY A 234 -24.90 18.84 9.85
C GLY A 234 -24.77 17.43 10.43
N ASP A 235 -25.87 16.90 10.98
CA ASP A 235 -25.89 15.58 11.63
C ASP A 235 -25.71 14.38 10.66
N GLU A 236 -25.78 14.62 9.34
CA GLU A 236 -25.60 13.60 8.29
C GLU A 236 -24.18 13.62 7.70
N ALA A 237 -23.32 14.54 8.15
CA ALA A 237 -21.95 14.63 7.67
C ALA A 237 -21.12 13.41 8.12
N GLU A 238 -20.34 12.88 7.20
CA GLU A 238 -19.42 11.77 7.42
C GLU A 238 -17.98 12.23 7.16
N VAL A 239 -17.06 11.85 8.05
CA VAL A 239 -15.62 12.05 7.83
C VAL A 239 -15.12 10.97 6.87
N LEU A 240 -14.62 11.39 5.72
CA LEU A 240 -14.05 10.53 4.68
C LEU A 240 -12.56 10.29 4.91
N MET A 241 -11.83 11.34 5.29
CA MET A 241 -10.39 11.28 5.58
C MET A 241 -10.05 12.22 6.72
N THR A 242 -9.04 11.87 7.49
CA THR A 242 -8.43 12.73 8.51
C THR A 242 -6.92 12.74 8.32
N MET A 243 -6.28 13.89 8.49
CA MET A 243 -4.83 13.99 8.68
C MET A 243 -4.50 14.89 9.87
N GLU A 244 -3.36 14.64 10.49
CA GLU A 244 -2.72 15.55 11.44
C GLU A 244 -1.54 16.19 10.70
N GLY A 245 -1.71 17.43 10.23
CA GLY A 245 -0.68 18.12 9.44
C GLY A 245 0.57 18.43 10.29
N SER A 246 1.75 18.43 9.66
CA SER A 246 3.01 18.81 10.33
C SER A 246 3.12 20.31 10.61
N GLY A 247 2.27 21.13 9.98
CA GLY A 247 2.26 22.58 10.14
C GLY A 247 1.76 23.05 11.51
N SER A 248 2.45 24.05 12.08
CA SER A 248 2.18 24.60 13.42
C SER A 248 1.22 25.80 13.44
N CYS A 249 0.56 26.10 12.32
CA CYS A 249 -0.06 27.39 12.10
C CYS A 249 -1.46 27.52 12.74
N GLN A 250 -1.51 28.20 13.89
CA GLN A 250 -2.72 28.89 14.37
C GLN A 250 -3.22 29.88 13.31
N VAL A 251 -4.54 29.98 13.15
CA VAL A 251 -5.29 30.86 12.25
C VAL A 251 -4.77 32.30 12.30
N THR A 252 -3.75 32.59 11.49
CA THR A 252 -3.17 33.92 11.33
C THR A 252 -2.96 34.19 9.84
N PRO A 253 -3.04 35.46 9.38
CA PRO A 253 -3.14 35.79 7.96
C PRO A 253 -1.91 35.48 7.09
N ASP A 254 -0.81 35.01 7.70
CA ASP A 254 0.49 34.82 7.07
C ASP A 254 0.91 33.32 6.99
N CYS A 255 -0.01 32.40 7.31
CA CYS A 255 0.26 30.96 7.37
C CYS A 255 -0.24 30.20 6.13
N ILE A 256 0.50 29.16 5.73
CA ILE A 256 0.09 28.25 4.66
C ILE A 256 -1.05 27.36 5.19
N PRO A 257 -2.24 27.36 4.58
CA PRO A 257 -3.35 26.53 5.03
C PRO A 257 -2.94 25.05 4.99
N GLN A 258 -3.14 24.33 6.08
CA GLN A 258 -2.90 22.88 6.15
C GLN A 258 -4.14 22.18 5.58
N ARG A 259 -4.15 21.90 4.29
CA ARG A 259 -5.24 21.17 3.62
C ARG A 259 -4.70 19.97 2.86
N PHE A 260 -5.58 19.06 2.45
CA PHE A 260 -5.20 17.96 1.57
C PHE A 260 -4.64 18.49 0.24
N SER A 261 -3.59 17.85 -0.26
CA SER A 261 -3.13 18.00 -1.64
C SER A 261 -4.12 17.29 -2.56
N THR A 262 -4.23 17.75 -3.80
CA THR A 262 -5.13 17.14 -4.78
C THR A 262 -4.42 16.70 -6.06
N ILE A 263 -4.94 15.64 -6.68
CA ILE A 263 -4.61 15.28 -8.06
C ILE A 263 -5.92 15.21 -8.83
N ARG A 264 -6.03 16.02 -9.88
CA ARG A 264 -7.22 16.21 -10.70
C ARG A 264 -6.91 15.92 -12.16
N GLY A 265 -7.83 15.22 -12.80
CA GLY A 265 -7.79 14.96 -14.23
C GLY A 265 -9.14 14.51 -14.77
N ARG A 266 -9.14 14.11 -16.03
CA ARG A 266 -10.31 13.59 -16.74
C ARG A 266 -10.11 12.14 -17.12
N VAL A 267 -11.21 11.40 -17.10
CA VAL A 267 -11.28 10.07 -17.72
C VAL A 267 -12.06 10.22 -19.01
N TYR A 268 -11.35 10.18 -20.13
CA TYR A 268 -11.92 10.23 -21.46
C TYR A 268 -12.35 8.83 -21.91
N PHE A 269 -13.53 8.75 -22.49
CA PHE A 269 -14.07 7.61 -23.19
C PHE A 269 -14.14 7.99 -24.66
N ASP A 270 -13.37 7.28 -25.49
CA ASP A 270 -13.46 7.38 -26.94
C ASP A 270 -14.91 7.16 -27.40
N ASN A 271 -15.42 8.00 -28.29
CA ASN A 271 -16.78 7.87 -28.84
C ASN A 271 -16.97 6.59 -29.68
N ASP A 272 -15.88 5.92 -30.07
CA ASP A 272 -15.96 4.59 -30.67
C ASP A 272 -16.46 3.52 -29.68
N HIS A 273 -16.46 3.77 -28.36
CA HIS A 273 -17.10 2.91 -27.36
C HIS A 273 -18.63 3.12 -27.30
N ASP A 274 -19.40 2.02 -27.28
CA ASP A 274 -20.83 2.08 -26.93
C ASP A 274 -21.00 2.26 -25.41
N LEU A 275 -21.40 3.46 -24.98
CA LEU A 275 -21.64 3.86 -23.58
C LEU A 275 -23.13 3.72 -23.16
N GLY A 276 -23.95 3.00 -23.93
CA GLY A 276 -25.41 2.90 -23.77
C GLY A 276 -25.88 2.12 -22.53
N THR A 277 -27.05 1.46 -22.61
CA THR A 277 -27.52 0.55 -21.54
C THR A 277 -27.90 -0.80 -22.13
N GLY A 278 -27.10 -1.83 -21.84
CA GLY A 278 -27.46 -3.24 -22.03
C GLY A 278 -26.66 -4.03 -23.08
N ASN A 279 -25.68 -3.42 -23.74
CA ASN A 279 -24.66 -4.11 -24.56
C ASN A 279 -23.45 -3.18 -24.80
N ASN A 280 -22.94 -2.61 -23.72
CA ASN A 280 -21.94 -1.55 -23.71
C ASN A 280 -20.54 -2.16 -23.87
N ASP A 281 -19.64 -1.49 -24.59
CA ASP A 281 -18.23 -1.85 -24.61
C ASP A 281 -17.52 -1.33 -23.33
N VAL A 282 -17.97 -0.19 -22.81
CA VAL A 282 -17.49 0.41 -21.55
C VAL A 282 -18.66 1.00 -20.76
N ASP A 283 -18.74 0.75 -19.46
CA ASP A 283 -19.71 1.40 -18.56
C ASP A 283 -19.03 2.46 -17.65
N PRO A 284 -19.33 3.77 -17.84
CA PRO A 284 -18.86 4.84 -16.95
C PRO A 284 -19.30 4.67 -15.49
N ASN A 285 -20.40 3.95 -15.20
CA ASN A 285 -20.82 3.64 -13.83
C ASN A 285 -19.87 2.67 -13.14
N GLU A 286 -19.38 1.69 -13.90
CA GLU A 286 -18.47 0.64 -13.43
C GLU A 286 -17.00 1.03 -13.61
N THR A 287 -16.71 2.19 -14.20
CA THR A 287 -15.36 2.76 -14.30
C THR A 287 -15.07 3.70 -13.12
N ARG A 288 -14.01 3.42 -12.37
CA ARG A 288 -13.59 4.20 -11.20
C ARG A 288 -12.13 4.57 -11.27
N VAL A 289 -11.83 5.79 -10.82
CA VAL A 289 -10.47 6.18 -10.46
C VAL A 289 -10.21 5.72 -9.03
N VAL A 290 -9.19 4.91 -8.86
CA VAL A 290 -8.76 4.39 -7.57
C VAL A 290 -7.35 4.84 -7.28
N SER A 291 -7.01 4.92 -6.00
CA SER A 291 -5.68 5.23 -5.55
C SER A 291 -5.15 4.14 -4.62
N SER A 292 -3.83 3.98 -4.58
CA SER A 292 -3.19 3.15 -3.58
C SER A 292 -3.32 3.78 -2.19
N ASP A 293 -3.96 3.05 -1.28
CA ASP A 293 -4.08 3.37 0.16
C ASP A 293 -5.01 4.56 0.48
N ALA A 294 -4.81 5.24 1.63
CA ALA A 294 -5.66 6.31 2.16
C ALA A 294 -5.70 7.56 1.27
N ALA A 295 -6.58 7.50 0.27
CA ALA A 295 -6.98 8.60 -0.57
C ALA A 295 -8.47 8.49 -0.88
N PHE A 296 -9.09 9.63 -1.20
CA PHE A 296 -10.50 9.70 -1.53
C PHE A 296 -10.68 10.41 -2.87
N CYS A 297 -11.31 9.74 -3.83
CA CYS A 297 -11.56 10.30 -5.16
C CYS A 297 -13.04 10.59 -5.36
N THR A 298 -13.34 11.80 -5.83
CA THR A 298 -14.66 12.21 -6.31
C THR A 298 -14.72 12.15 -7.83
N ARG A 299 -15.93 12.07 -8.38
CA ARG A 299 -16.20 12.14 -9.81
C ARG A 299 -17.28 13.18 -10.05
N PHE A 300 -17.11 13.99 -11.07
CA PHE A 300 -18.03 15.07 -11.41
C PHE A 300 -17.86 15.48 -12.87
N VAL A 301 -18.65 16.45 -13.33
CA VAL A 301 -18.45 17.14 -14.61
C VAL A 301 -18.40 18.64 -14.33
N LEU A 302 -17.41 19.31 -14.90
CA LEU A 302 -17.30 20.77 -14.88
C LEU A 302 -18.05 21.42 -16.06
N ASP A 303 -18.56 22.62 -15.84
CA ASP A 303 -19.10 23.46 -16.92
C ASP A 303 -18.04 24.34 -17.58
N GLU A 304 -18.47 25.24 -18.49
CA GLU A 304 -17.57 26.16 -19.20
C GLU A 304 -16.93 27.24 -18.30
N ASP A 305 -17.37 27.38 -17.04
CA ASP A 305 -16.87 28.35 -16.06
C ASP A 305 -16.11 27.65 -14.91
N ASP A 306 -15.76 26.36 -15.08
CA ASP A 306 -15.08 25.52 -14.08
C ASP A 306 -15.90 25.29 -12.79
N GLU A 307 -17.22 25.48 -12.86
CA GLU A 307 -18.16 25.14 -11.79
C GLU A 307 -18.63 23.68 -11.95
N VAL A 308 -18.81 22.98 -10.83
CA VAL A 308 -19.31 21.61 -10.84
C VAL A 308 -20.77 21.59 -11.27
N LEU A 309 -21.03 21.02 -12.46
CA LEU A 309 -22.35 20.87 -13.05
C LEU A 309 -23.11 19.68 -12.46
N GLU A 310 -22.41 18.56 -12.28
CA GLU A 310 -22.96 17.32 -11.73
C GLU A 310 -21.89 16.55 -10.96
N THR A 311 -22.27 15.96 -9.81
CA THR A 311 -21.41 15.08 -9.00
C THR A 311 -21.96 13.66 -9.05
N PHE A 312 -21.07 12.66 -9.14
CA PHE A 312 -21.47 11.25 -9.20
C PHE A 312 -21.04 10.49 -7.95
N GLY A 313 -22.02 10.11 -7.14
CA GLY A 313 -21.88 9.20 -6.02
C GLY A 313 -21.78 7.72 -6.45
N PRO A 314 -21.46 6.82 -5.51
CA PRO A 314 -21.29 5.40 -5.77
C PRO A 314 -22.60 4.68 -6.17
N ASP A 315 -23.76 5.26 -5.82
CA ASP A 315 -25.09 4.71 -6.11
C ASP A 315 -25.79 5.43 -7.28
N ASP A 316 -25.14 6.43 -7.88
CA ASP A 316 -25.74 7.23 -8.95
C ASP A 316 -25.61 6.51 -10.30
N THR A 317 -26.65 6.66 -11.12
CA THR A 317 -26.65 6.15 -12.50
C THR A 317 -26.24 7.29 -13.44
N ILE A 318 -25.02 7.19 -13.97
CA ILE A 318 -24.51 8.00 -15.05
C ILE A 318 -25.14 7.48 -16.35
N GLU A 319 -25.95 8.33 -16.98
CA GLU A 319 -26.36 8.15 -18.37
C GLU A 319 -25.40 8.95 -19.28
N GLU A 320 -25.28 8.55 -20.54
CA GLU A 320 -24.38 9.16 -21.52
C GLU A 320 -24.48 10.71 -21.59
N HIS A 321 -25.69 11.24 -21.40
CA HIS A 321 -25.96 12.69 -21.46
C HIS A 321 -25.57 13.47 -20.20
N HIS A 322 -25.18 12.79 -19.12
CA HIS A 322 -24.62 13.39 -17.91
C HIS A 322 -23.10 13.60 -18.02
N LEU A 323 -22.43 12.96 -18.99
CA LEU A 323 -21.01 13.13 -19.23
C LEU A 323 -20.70 14.45 -19.94
N GLY A 324 -19.53 15.00 -19.67
CA GLY A 324 -18.94 16.04 -20.50
C GLY A 324 -18.66 15.48 -21.90
N GLU A 325 -18.74 16.34 -22.92
CA GLU A 325 -18.45 15.99 -24.31
C GLU A 325 -17.41 16.98 -24.85
N GLN A 326 -16.28 16.46 -25.36
CA GLN A 326 -15.24 17.27 -25.95
C GLN A 326 -14.68 16.56 -27.19
N ASP A 327 -14.74 17.23 -28.33
CA ASP A 327 -14.35 16.68 -29.63
C ASP A 327 -15.00 15.29 -29.89
N ASP A 328 -14.21 14.22 -29.98
CA ASP A 328 -14.71 12.85 -30.23
C ASP A 328 -14.59 11.94 -28.99
N ALA A 329 -14.65 12.54 -27.79
CA ALA A 329 -14.64 11.82 -26.54
C ALA A 329 -15.70 12.36 -25.56
N ARG A 330 -16.24 11.45 -24.75
CA ARG A 330 -17.00 11.81 -23.55
C ARG A 330 -16.11 11.70 -22.33
N TYR A 331 -16.42 12.41 -21.25
CA TYR A 331 -15.61 12.35 -20.05
C TYR A 331 -16.39 12.63 -18.77
N PHE A 332 -15.80 12.19 -17.66
CA PHE A 332 -16.01 12.80 -16.35
C PHE A 332 -14.67 13.28 -15.79
N ASP A 333 -14.73 14.31 -14.96
CA ASP A 333 -13.61 14.80 -14.17
C ASP A 333 -13.51 13.99 -12.85
N TYR A 334 -12.30 13.83 -12.34
CA TYR A 334 -12.06 13.25 -11.03
C TYR A 334 -11.10 14.12 -10.22
N GLN A 335 -11.30 14.16 -8.91
CA GLN A 335 -10.36 14.79 -7.98
C GLN A 335 -10.10 13.84 -6.81
N CYS A 336 -8.84 13.49 -6.61
CA CYS A 336 -8.40 12.68 -5.49
C CYS A 336 -7.71 13.55 -4.44
N TYR A 337 -8.03 13.32 -3.17
CA TYR A 337 -7.45 14.01 -2.02
C TYR A 337 -6.39 13.15 -1.35
N PHE A 338 -5.27 13.78 -1.01
CA PHE A 338 -4.09 13.14 -0.45
C PHE A 338 -3.59 13.92 0.76
N ALA A 339 -3.26 13.19 1.81
CA ALA A 339 -2.63 13.78 2.97
C ALA A 339 -1.16 14.10 2.71
N GLU A 340 -0.57 14.90 3.60
CA GLU A 340 0.85 15.22 3.61
C GLU A 340 1.72 13.97 3.41
N GLY A 341 2.63 14.03 2.44
CA GLY A 341 3.62 12.99 2.22
C GLY A 341 3.07 11.72 1.57
N TRP A 342 1.83 11.73 1.06
CA TRP A 342 1.33 10.62 0.26
C TRP A 342 2.19 10.40 -0.99
N TYR A 343 2.51 9.14 -1.29
CA TYR A 343 3.12 8.75 -2.55
C TYR A 343 2.51 7.41 -2.94
N GLY A 344 2.27 7.16 -4.21
CA GLY A 344 1.49 5.99 -4.57
C GLY A 344 1.08 5.96 -6.02
N ASN A 345 0.02 5.23 -6.32
CA ASN A 345 -0.48 5.02 -7.66
C ASN A 345 -1.91 5.54 -7.75
N ILE A 346 -2.29 6.08 -8.91
CA ILE A 346 -3.69 6.34 -9.28
C ILE A 346 -3.94 5.54 -10.54
N GLY A 347 -5.07 4.83 -10.63
CA GLY A 347 -5.39 4.05 -11.79
C GLY A 347 -6.88 3.96 -12.07
N ILE A 348 -7.18 3.44 -13.26
CA ILE A 348 -8.54 3.14 -13.70
C ILE A 348 -8.83 1.68 -13.36
N VAL A 349 -9.88 1.47 -12.58
CA VAL A 349 -10.46 0.15 -12.33
C VAL A 349 -11.84 0.10 -12.94
N ARG A 350 -12.09 -0.98 -13.65
CA ARG A 350 -13.36 -1.29 -14.29
C ARG A 350 -13.97 -2.52 -13.64
N PHE A 351 -15.24 -2.42 -13.27
CA PHE A 351 -16.01 -3.52 -12.67
C PHE A 351 -16.93 -4.21 -13.69
N ASP A 352 -17.00 -3.69 -14.90
CA ASP A 352 -17.62 -4.31 -16.06
C ASP A 352 -16.72 -5.39 -16.66
N GLY A 353 -17.31 -6.31 -17.43
CA GLY A 353 -16.56 -7.37 -18.10
C GLY A 353 -15.58 -6.78 -19.11
N ILE A 354 -14.28 -6.77 -18.78
CA ILE A 354 -13.23 -6.19 -19.61
C ILE A 354 -13.06 -7.01 -20.90
N ALA A 355 -13.17 -6.35 -22.06
CA ALA A 355 -12.73 -6.93 -23.33
C ALA A 355 -11.26 -6.58 -23.57
N ASN A 356 -10.47 -7.50 -24.16
CA ASN A 356 -9.03 -7.31 -24.41
C ASN A 356 -8.69 -6.08 -25.29
N GLN A 357 -9.68 -5.51 -25.96
CA GLN A 357 -9.56 -4.33 -26.83
C GLN A 357 -9.71 -2.99 -26.07
N ASP A 358 -10.13 -3.00 -24.81
CA ASP A 358 -10.35 -1.76 -24.06
C ASP A 358 -9.07 -1.34 -23.33
N GLN A 359 -8.26 -0.53 -24.00
CA GLN A 359 -6.96 -0.11 -23.52
C GLN A 359 -7.02 1.28 -22.88
N VAL A 360 -6.18 1.50 -21.87
CA VAL A 360 -6.04 2.80 -21.21
C VAL A 360 -4.72 3.43 -21.62
N CYS A 361 -4.78 4.66 -22.13
CA CYS A 361 -3.64 5.46 -22.50
C CYS A 361 -3.43 6.60 -21.50
N VAL A 362 -2.17 6.85 -21.16
CA VAL A 362 -1.70 8.02 -20.40
C VAL A 362 -0.64 8.77 -21.21
N GLY A 363 -0.26 9.97 -20.77
CA GLY A 363 0.74 10.79 -21.44
C GLY A 363 0.16 11.80 -22.41
N SER A 364 1.05 12.43 -23.16
CA SER A 364 0.81 13.63 -23.93
C SER A 364 1.24 13.45 -25.39
N PRO A 365 0.43 13.92 -26.36
CA PRO A 365 0.86 14.01 -27.76
C PRO A 365 2.10 14.87 -27.99
N ALA A 366 2.29 15.91 -27.17
CA ALA A 366 3.36 16.90 -27.30
C ALA A 366 4.64 16.56 -26.52
N HIS A 367 4.78 15.29 -26.11
CA HIS A 367 5.75 14.73 -25.17
C HIS A 367 7.23 15.12 -25.37
N ASP A 368 8.01 14.82 -24.33
CA ASP A 368 9.45 15.06 -24.27
C ASP A 368 10.21 14.27 -25.36
N PRO A 369 11.29 14.84 -25.92
CA PRO A 369 12.04 14.19 -27.00
C PRO A 369 12.81 12.94 -26.56
N ASN A 370 12.94 12.70 -25.26
CA ASN A 370 13.56 11.49 -24.71
C ASN A 370 12.49 10.62 -24.03
N PRO A 371 12.04 9.53 -24.67
CA PRO A 371 11.03 8.65 -24.10
C PRO A 371 11.53 7.85 -22.89
N ASP A 372 12.85 7.71 -22.73
CA ASP A 372 13.46 6.82 -21.74
C ASP A 372 13.53 7.42 -20.32
N LEU A 373 13.11 8.69 -20.17
CA LEU A 373 12.98 9.31 -18.85
C LEU A 373 11.89 8.61 -18.04
N TRP A 374 12.15 8.35 -16.75
CA TRP A 374 11.14 7.72 -15.88
C TRP A 374 9.83 8.52 -15.84
N ALA A 375 9.91 9.84 -15.64
CA ALA A 375 8.76 10.75 -15.68
C ALA A 375 8.41 11.25 -17.09
N SER A 376 8.81 10.52 -18.15
CA SER A 376 8.50 10.87 -19.53
C SER A 376 6.99 11.06 -19.72
N ARG A 377 6.64 12.12 -20.47
CA ARG A 377 5.26 12.41 -20.86
C ARG A 377 4.83 11.69 -22.14
N GLU A 378 5.67 10.82 -22.69
CA GLU A 378 5.32 10.03 -23.88
C GLU A 378 3.98 9.31 -23.67
N ALA A 379 3.14 9.33 -24.70
CA ALA A 379 1.89 8.60 -24.68
C ALA A 379 2.19 7.09 -24.62
N ARG A 380 1.64 6.41 -23.61
CA ARG A 380 1.90 4.99 -23.36
C ARG A 380 0.65 4.28 -22.87
N LEU A 381 0.60 2.97 -23.14
CA LEU A 381 -0.38 2.08 -22.55
C LEU A 381 -0.14 1.97 -21.05
N SER A 382 -1.12 2.38 -20.27
CA SER A 382 -1.16 2.13 -18.83
C SER A 382 -2.52 2.47 -18.24
N SER A 383 -3.06 1.55 -17.45
CA SER A 383 -4.21 1.81 -16.58
C SER A 383 -3.82 2.48 -15.26
N ILE A 384 -2.52 2.68 -15.01
CA ILE A 384 -1.99 3.17 -13.73
C ILE A 384 -0.95 4.28 -13.98
N ARG A 385 -1.01 5.34 -13.19
CA ARG A 385 0.07 6.34 -13.06
C ARG A 385 0.72 6.23 -11.69
N ARG A 386 2.05 6.20 -11.66
CA ARG A 386 2.87 6.11 -10.44
C ARG A 386 3.38 7.50 -10.05
N TYR A 387 3.26 7.84 -8.78
CA TYR A 387 3.66 9.12 -8.21
C TYR A 387 4.76 8.87 -7.19
N ARG A 388 5.96 9.40 -7.43
CA ARG A 388 7.10 9.23 -6.51
C ARG A 388 7.93 10.52 -6.44
N GLY A 389 8.67 10.69 -5.36
CA GLY A 389 9.67 11.74 -5.21
C GLY A 389 10.79 11.24 -4.32
N PHE A 390 12.05 11.53 -4.68
CA PHE A 390 13.21 11.11 -3.92
C PHE A 390 14.22 12.25 -3.74
N TYR A 391 14.88 12.26 -2.60
CA TYR A 391 15.94 13.23 -2.36
C TYR A 391 17.09 12.60 -1.58
N GLU A 392 18.29 13.08 -1.86
CA GLU A 392 19.48 12.69 -1.13
C GLU A 392 19.61 13.49 0.17
N SER A 393 19.87 12.79 1.28
CA SER A 393 20.14 13.39 2.59
C SER A 393 21.33 12.69 3.25
N GLY A 394 22.52 13.24 3.04
CA GLY A 394 23.77 12.56 3.39
C GLY A 394 24.02 11.39 2.43
N ASP A 395 24.37 10.22 2.96
CA ASP A 395 24.58 8.99 2.16
C ASP A 395 23.28 8.17 2.01
N ARG A 396 22.11 8.76 2.24
CA ARG A 396 20.80 8.08 2.23
C ARG A 396 19.84 8.72 1.25
N VAL A 397 19.17 7.92 0.44
CA VAL A 397 18.01 8.32 -0.36
C VAL A 397 16.77 8.28 0.53
N ARG A 398 15.93 9.31 0.46
CA ARG A 398 14.67 9.41 1.19
C ARG A 398 13.53 9.65 0.22
N VAL A 399 12.35 9.14 0.56
CA VAL A 399 11.11 9.43 -0.16
C VAL A 399 10.60 10.81 0.26
N ALA A 400 10.16 11.59 -0.73
CA ALA A 400 9.35 12.78 -0.55
C ALA A 400 8.01 12.54 -1.24
N GLY A 401 6.96 12.42 -0.43
CA GLY A 401 5.61 12.37 -0.95
C GLY A 401 5.05 13.75 -1.30
N ILE A 402 3.80 13.77 -1.70
CA ILE A 402 3.12 14.96 -2.21
C ILE A 402 3.13 16.07 -1.17
N GLY A 403 3.46 17.28 -1.64
CA GLY A 403 3.55 18.47 -0.80
C GLY A 403 4.71 18.48 0.20
N VAL A 404 5.61 17.48 0.23
CA VAL A 404 6.74 17.47 1.18
C VAL A 404 7.96 18.13 0.56
N ASP A 405 8.29 19.34 1.01
CA ASP A 405 9.54 20.03 0.68
C ASP A 405 10.65 19.69 1.69
N PRO A 406 11.59 18.79 1.33
CA PRO A 406 12.66 18.37 2.23
C PRO A 406 13.64 19.49 2.60
N SER A 407 13.69 20.60 1.86
CA SER A 407 14.55 21.76 2.18
C SER A 407 14.08 22.54 3.40
N LEU A 408 12.78 22.45 3.71
CA LEU A 408 12.14 23.23 4.75
C LEU A 408 12.15 22.52 6.11
N SER A 409 11.94 23.32 7.15
CA SER A 409 11.79 22.83 8.52
C SER A 409 10.50 22.00 8.66
N ILE A 410 10.43 21.08 9.63
CA ILE A 410 9.26 20.19 9.80
C ILE A 410 7.95 20.99 9.90
N GLU A 411 7.96 22.17 10.51
CA GLU A 411 6.78 23.02 10.71
C GLU A 411 6.33 23.77 9.42
N GLU A 412 7.18 23.81 8.39
CA GLU A 412 6.96 24.53 7.13
C GLU A 412 7.06 23.60 5.91
N ARG A 413 7.33 22.32 6.14
CA ARG A 413 7.68 21.34 5.11
C ARG A 413 6.52 20.93 4.22
N TYR A 414 5.29 21.22 4.64
CA TYR A 414 4.09 20.86 3.88
C TYR A 414 3.34 22.07 3.31
N PRO A 415 3.68 22.52 2.10
CA PRO A 415 2.75 23.23 1.23
C PRO A 415 1.82 22.24 0.50
N PRO A 416 0.48 22.31 0.69
CA PRO A 416 -0.45 21.56 -0.14
C PRO A 416 -0.28 21.93 -1.61
N VAL A 417 -0.37 20.93 -2.49
CA VAL A 417 -0.25 21.11 -3.94
C VAL A 417 -1.49 20.58 -4.64
N ASP A 418 -1.89 21.24 -5.72
CA ASP A 418 -2.99 20.80 -6.58
C ASP A 418 -2.43 20.49 -7.96
N LEU A 419 -2.39 19.20 -8.30
CA LEU A 419 -1.85 18.72 -9.56
C LEU A 419 -2.99 18.54 -10.56
N LEU A 420 -2.93 19.29 -11.66
CA LEU A 420 -3.95 19.28 -12.72
C LEU A 420 -3.49 18.48 -13.93
N ALA A 421 -4.39 18.26 -14.90
CA ALA A 421 -4.11 17.58 -16.17
C ALA A 421 -3.56 16.15 -16.00
N HIS A 422 -4.09 15.38 -15.04
CA HIS A 422 -3.73 13.99 -14.83
C HIS A 422 -4.72 13.05 -15.53
N ASP A 423 -4.78 13.12 -16.84
CA ASP A 423 -5.85 12.52 -17.63
C ASP A 423 -5.56 11.07 -18.06
N PHE A 424 -6.62 10.28 -18.20
CA PHE A 424 -6.63 8.93 -18.75
C PHE A 424 -7.56 8.87 -19.97
N LEU A 425 -7.17 8.13 -21.00
CA LEU A 425 -7.99 7.90 -22.19
C LEU A 425 -8.28 6.41 -22.34
N LEU A 426 -9.55 6.02 -22.28
CA LEU A 426 -10.03 4.69 -22.63
C LEU A 426 -10.38 4.70 -24.11
N SER A 427 -9.70 3.85 -24.89
CA SER A 427 -9.89 3.74 -26.33
C SER A 427 -9.93 2.27 -26.77
N PRO A 428 -10.78 1.91 -27.74
CA PRO A 428 -10.84 0.56 -28.30
C PRO A 428 -9.64 0.35 -29.23
N LEU A 429 -8.54 -0.15 -28.68
CA LEU A 429 -7.33 -0.49 -29.42
C LEU A 429 -7.26 -2.00 -29.68
N GLY A 430 -6.51 -2.42 -30.70
CA GLY A 430 -6.37 -3.85 -31.00
C GLY A 430 -5.65 -4.62 -29.88
N ASN A 431 -5.76 -5.94 -29.87
CA ASN A 431 -5.08 -6.79 -28.86
C ASN A 431 -3.54 -6.67 -28.85
N ASN A 432 -2.95 -6.11 -29.91
CA ASN A 432 -1.50 -5.89 -30.03
C ASN A 432 -1.18 -4.39 -30.06
N ALA A 433 -1.99 -3.57 -29.38
CA ALA A 433 -1.79 -2.14 -29.31
C ALA A 433 -0.42 -1.82 -28.71
N ASP A 434 0.25 -0.81 -29.22
CA ASP A 434 1.52 -0.32 -28.68
C ASP A 434 1.43 1.16 -28.25
N ASN A 435 2.57 1.72 -27.84
CA ASN A 435 2.64 3.13 -27.44
C ASN A 435 2.36 4.10 -28.61
N GLU A 436 2.65 3.72 -29.87
CA GLU A 436 2.35 4.53 -31.06
C GLU A 436 0.84 4.57 -31.32
N ASP A 437 0.13 3.48 -31.03
CA ASP A 437 -1.35 3.46 -31.04
C ASP A 437 -1.92 4.41 -29.99
N CYS A 438 -1.38 4.44 -28.76
CA CYS A 438 -1.79 5.42 -27.75
C CYS A 438 -1.47 6.86 -28.16
N GLN A 439 -0.30 7.10 -28.74
CA GLN A 439 0.08 8.41 -29.28
C GLN A 439 -0.90 8.86 -30.38
N THR A 440 -1.30 7.94 -31.25
CA THR A 440 -2.28 8.19 -32.31
C THR A 440 -3.66 8.45 -31.69
N ALA A 441 -4.08 7.66 -30.72
CA ALA A 441 -5.35 7.81 -30.02
C ALA A 441 -5.45 9.22 -29.39
N TRP A 442 -4.43 9.63 -28.62
CA TRP A 442 -4.39 10.98 -28.08
C TRP A 442 -4.34 12.06 -29.17
N SER A 443 -3.61 11.86 -30.27
CA SER A 443 -3.50 12.88 -31.33
C SER A 443 -4.78 13.04 -32.17
N GLU A 444 -5.57 11.97 -32.32
CA GLU A 444 -6.77 11.95 -33.16
C GLU A 444 -8.05 12.22 -32.38
N ARG A 445 -8.11 11.81 -31.11
CA ARG A 445 -9.35 11.74 -30.31
C ARG A 445 -9.31 12.62 -29.08
N ALA A 446 -8.11 12.96 -28.58
CA ALA A 446 -8.03 13.81 -27.41
C ALA A 446 -8.23 15.28 -27.77
N PRO A 447 -8.86 16.03 -26.87
CA PRO A 447 -9.31 17.36 -27.19
C PRO A 447 -8.17 18.34 -27.42
N SER A 448 -8.39 19.27 -28.34
CA SER A 448 -7.40 20.32 -28.65
C SER A 448 -7.11 21.21 -27.43
N ALA A 449 -5.89 21.75 -27.38
CA ALA A 449 -5.27 22.54 -26.31
C ALA A 449 -6.01 23.85 -25.93
N ASP A 450 -7.26 23.78 -25.48
CA ASP A 450 -7.95 24.88 -24.82
C ASP A 450 -7.64 24.81 -23.31
N ASP A 451 -6.57 25.52 -22.95
CA ASP A 451 -6.11 26.17 -21.69
C ASP A 451 -6.46 25.63 -20.28
N ARG A 452 -7.37 24.67 -20.10
CA ARG A 452 -7.89 24.27 -18.77
C ARG A 452 -7.42 22.90 -18.28
N SER A 453 -6.89 22.09 -19.20
CA SER A 453 -6.27 20.78 -18.96
C SER A 453 -5.69 20.29 -20.29
N SER A 454 -4.76 21.05 -20.89
CA SER A 454 -4.23 20.63 -22.20
C SER A 454 -3.58 19.25 -22.04
N PRO A 455 -3.95 18.24 -22.87
CA PRO A 455 -3.28 16.96 -22.92
C PRO A 455 -1.77 17.12 -23.19
N ASP A 456 -1.35 18.27 -23.74
CA ASP A 456 0.05 18.62 -23.95
C ASP A 456 0.89 18.60 -22.65
N GLY A 457 0.23 18.81 -21.49
CA GLY A 457 0.82 18.75 -20.16
C GLY A 457 0.59 17.44 -19.40
N ASN A 458 -0.16 16.49 -19.96
CA ASN A 458 -0.55 15.26 -19.27
C ASN A 458 0.68 14.35 -19.01
N PRO A 459 0.94 13.94 -17.76
CA PRO A 459 2.07 13.07 -17.46
C PRO A 459 1.88 11.66 -18.02
N GLY A 460 3.00 10.97 -18.27
CA GLY A 460 2.99 9.59 -18.74
C GLY A 460 2.68 8.61 -17.60
N ARG A 461 3.30 7.44 -17.63
CA ARG A 461 3.09 6.39 -16.63
C ARG A 461 3.60 6.76 -15.24
N ASN A 462 4.55 7.69 -15.15
CA ASN A 462 5.10 8.14 -13.89
C ASN A 462 5.06 9.67 -13.81
N TYR A 463 4.89 10.18 -12.59
CA TYR A 463 4.94 11.58 -12.26
C TYR A 463 5.87 11.80 -11.07
N CYS A 464 6.73 12.80 -11.18
CA CYS A 464 7.62 13.16 -10.09
C CYS A 464 6.97 14.18 -9.16
N LEU A 465 6.69 13.79 -7.92
CA LEU A 465 6.03 14.62 -6.91
C LEU A 465 6.85 15.86 -6.52
N LEU A 466 8.16 15.82 -6.76
CA LEU A 466 9.07 16.94 -6.51
C LEU A 466 8.96 18.04 -7.56
N ASP A 467 8.49 17.74 -8.78
CA ASP A 467 8.28 18.74 -9.84
C ASP A 467 7.17 19.74 -9.49
N ALA A 468 6.31 19.39 -8.55
CA ALA A 468 5.23 20.23 -8.05
C ALA A 468 5.69 21.30 -7.05
N LEU A 469 6.96 21.25 -6.61
CA LEU A 469 7.49 22.08 -5.52
C LEU A 469 8.55 23.06 -6.05
N ASP A 470 8.58 24.28 -5.49
CA ASP A 470 9.63 25.27 -5.78
C ASP A 470 10.87 24.99 -4.93
N LEU A 471 11.53 23.87 -5.21
CA LEU A 471 12.63 23.34 -4.41
C LEU A 471 13.93 24.16 -4.57
N ASP A 472 14.75 24.24 -3.51
CA ASP A 472 16.09 24.85 -3.61
C ASP A 472 16.97 24.06 -4.59
N PRO A 473 17.39 24.65 -5.73
CA PRO A 473 18.15 23.96 -6.76
C PRO A 473 19.56 23.52 -6.34
N ASN A 474 20.02 23.87 -5.13
CA ASN A 474 21.32 23.45 -4.59
C ASN A 474 21.28 22.12 -3.83
N LEU A 475 20.09 21.56 -3.62
CA LEU A 475 19.91 20.27 -2.96
C LEU A 475 19.71 19.21 -4.07
N GLY A 476 20.41 18.07 -3.96
CA GLY A 476 20.43 17.00 -4.97
C GLY A 476 19.10 16.25 -5.02
N TYR A 477 18.07 16.89 -5.55
CA TYR A 477 16.78 16.30 -5.82
C TYR A 477 16.84 15.49 -7.10
N GLN A 478 16.32 14.27 -7.05
CA GLN A 478 16.27 13.40 -8.20
C GLN A 478 14.93 12.67 -8.20
N CYS A 479 14.23 12.73 -9.32
CA CYS A 479 13.26 11.71 -9.65
C CYS A 479 14.04 10.41 -9.94
N ILE A 480 13.41 9.24 -9.85
CA ILE A 480 14.09 8.00 -10.28
C ILE A 480 14.56 8.23 -11.72
N GLY A 481 15.87 8.11 -11.98
CA GLY A 481 16.41 8.10 -13.33
C GLY A 481 16.46 9.42 -14.10
N ASP A 482 16.57 10.59 -13.46
CA ASP A 482 16.82 11.86 -14.17
C ASP A 482 18.07 11.83 -15.09
N ASP A 483 19.00 10.90 -14.86
CA ASP A 483 20.17 10.60 -15.71
C ASP A 483 20.31 9.11 -16.10
N ALA A 484 19.36 8.25 -15.71
CA ALA A 484 19.44 6.81 -16.00
C ALA A 484 18.51 6.46 -17.15
N GLU A 485 19.07 5.89 -18.21
CA GLU A 485 18.33 4.97 -19.07
C GLU A 485 17.80 3.88 -18.14
N VAL A 486 16.55 4.01 -17.68
CA VAL A 486 15.88 2.90 -17.02
C VAL A 486 15.50 1.97 -18.17
N GLU A 487 16.44 1.10 -18.54
CA GLU A 487 16.05 -0.11 -19.25
C GLU A 487 15.10 -0.82 -18.30
N GLU A 488 13.79 -0.69 -18.54
CA GLU A 488 12.79 -1.51 -17.87
C GLU A 488 13.13 -2.95 -18.26
N THR A 489 13.86 -3.65 -17.40
CA THR A 489 14.09 -5.09 -17.57
C THR A 489 12.82 -5.78 -17.09
N ARG A 490 12.12 -6.45 -18.00
CA ARG A 490 11.04 -7.37 -17.64
C ARG A 490 11.68 -8.69 -17.30
N THR A 491 11.36 -9.24 -16.13
CA THR A 491 11.95 -10.49 -15.64
C THR A 491 10.87 -11.56 -15.53
N THR A 492 11.01 -12.64 -16.31
CA THR A 492 10.20 -13.85 -16.14
C THR A 492 11.04 -14.89 -15.39
N ILE A 493 10.45 -15.50 -14.36
CA ILE A 493 11.08 -16.59 -13.61
C ILE A 493 10.46 -17.91 -14.06
N VAL A 494 11.30 -18.82 -14.55
CA VAL A 494 10.91 -20.20 -14.82
C VAL A 494 11.60 -21.11 -13.81
N SER A 495 10.83 -21.76 -12.95
CA SER A 495 11.34 -22.57 -11.85
C SER A 495 10.69 -23.96 -11.87
N GLY A 496 11.37 -24.95 -11.28
CA GLY A 496 10.81 -26.30 -11.21
C GLY A 496 11.78 -27.34 -10.68
N ALA A 497 11.28 -28.56 -10.59
CA ALA A 497 12.04 -29.74 -10.21
C ALA A 497 12.25 -30.67 -11.41
N ILE A 498 13.49 -31.10 -11.59
CA ILE A 498 13.89 -32.14 -12.54
C ILE A 498 14.01 -33.44 -11.76
N THR A 499 13.13 -34.39 -12.08
CA THR A 499 13.14 -35.72 -11.47
C THR A 499 13.83 -36.71 -12.40
N GLU A 500 14.69 -37.57 -11.85
CA GLU A 500 15.41 -38.58 -12.64
C GLU A 500 14.73 -39.96 -12.61
N THR A 501 14.38 -40.51 -13.78
CA THR A 501 13.86 -41.88 -13.88
C THR A 501 14.98 -42.92 -13.67
N ARG A 502 14.88 -43.74 -12.61
CA ARG A 502 15.88 -44.77 -12.28
C ARG A 502 15.63 -46.17 -12.84
N GLN A 503 14.88 -46.31 -13.93
CA GLN A 503 14.67 -47.62 -14.56
C GLN A 503 15.78 -47.95 -15.58
N GLY A 504 16.72 -48.82 -15.19
CA GLY A 504 17.86 -49.16 -16.06
C GLY A 504 19.08 -48.32 -15.71
N GLY A 505 20.27 -48.91 -15.83
CA GLY A 505 21.47 -48.39 -15.16
C GLY A 505 22.13 -47.15 -15.78
N ASP A 506 21.49 -46.50 -16.76
CA ASP A 506 21.99 -45.25 -17.33
C ASP A 506 21.17 -44.09 -16.76
N HIS A 507 21.91 -43.21 -16.08
CA HIS A 507 21.45 -42.08 -15.30
C HIS A 507 21.84 -40.82 -16.09
N PRO A 508 20.89 -40.12 -16.74
CA PRO A 508 21.24 -38.95 -17.53
C PRO A 508 21.77 -37.84 -16.61
N GLU A 509 22.94 -37.28 -16.96
CA GLU A 509 23.49 -36.11 -16.28
C GLU A 509 23.01 -34.85 -17.02
N LEU A 510 22.43 -33.90 -16.28
CA LEU A 510 22.12 -32.57 -16.80
C LEU A 510 23.44 -31.84 -17.07
N GLU A 511 23.78 -31.64 -18.34
CA GLU A 511 25.01 -30.93 -18.72
C GLU A 511 24.81 -29.42 -18.66
N SER A 512 23.68 -28.94 -19.19
CA SER A 512 23.26 -27.54 -19.12
C SER A 512 21.76 -27.38 -19.37
N LEU A 513 21.19 -26.35 -18.76
CA LEU A 513 19.88 -25.84 -19.10
C LEU A 513 20.09 -24.48 -19.77
N THR A 514 19.61 -24.34 -21.01
CA THR A 514 19.77 -23.10 -21.78
C THR A 514 18.41 -22.60 -22.24
N MET A 515 18.15 -21.31 -22.12
CA MET A 515 16.96 -20.69 -22.68
C MET A 515 17.33 -19.60 -23.69
N ASP A 516 16.42 -19.32 -24.61
CA ASP A 516 16.46 -18.20 -25.55
C ASP A 516 15.43 -17.13 -25.16
N GLY A 517 15.74 -15.85 -25.40
CA GLY A 517 14.75 -14.76 -25.25
C GLY A 517 15.17 -13.54 -24.44
N GLY A 518 16.44 -13.37 -24.05
CA GLY A 518 16.92 -12.23 -23.26
C GLY A 518 18.34 -12.42 -22.72
N GLU A 519 18.75 -11.62 -21.72
CA GLU A 519 19.86 -11.98 -20.84
C GLU A 519 19.33 -13.00 -19.82
N ILE A 520 19.94 -14.19 -19.76
CA ILE A 520 19.35 -15.33 -19.05
C ILE A 520 20.37 -15.90 -18.07
N THR A 521 19.96 -16.03 -16.81
CA THR A 521 20.74 -16.68 -15.75
C THR A 521 19.96 -17.89 -15.24
N CYS A 522 20.44 -19.09 -15.54
CA CYS A 522 19.89 -20.34 -14.98
C CYS A 522 20.82 -20.87 -13.89
N GLU A 523 20.28 -21.05 -12.69
CA GLU A 523 20.94 -21.71 -11.56
C GLU A 523 20.29 -23.06 -11.28
N THR A 524 21.11 -24.04 -10.90
CA THR A 524 20.64 -25.37 -10.49
C THR A 524 21.16 -25.71 -9.11
N GLU A 525 20.31 -26.32 -8.29
CA GLU A 525 20.64 -26.77 -6.94
C GLU A 525 20.24 -28.24 -6.75
N ASP A 526 21.08 -29.01 -6.07
CA ASP A 526 20.74 -30.36 -5.62
C ASP A 526 19.82 -30.27 -4.40
N LEU A 527 18.55 -30.66 -4.55
CA LEU A 527 17.50 -30.47 -3.54
C LEU A 527 17.61 -31.40 -2.31
N GLY A 528 18.63 -32.26 -2.25
CA GLY A 528 19.06 -32.90 -0.99
C GLY A 528 18.01 -33.76 -0.26
N GLY A 529 17.00 -34.28 -0.97
CA GLY A 529 15.91 -35.08 -0.41
C GLY A 529 16.26 -36.54 -0.07
N ASN A 530 15.34 -37.25 0.60
CA ASN A 530 15.42 -38.71 0.85
C ASN A 530 15.35 -39.56 -0.44
N VAL A 531 15.18 -38.92 -1.59
CA VAL A 531 15.32 -39.48 -2.93
C VAL A 531 16.56 -38.80 -3.54
N PRO A 532 17.64 -39.53 -3.83
CA PRO A 532 18.80 -38.93 -4.53
C PRO A 532 18.36 -38.42 -5.92
N GLY A 533 18.93 -37.35 -6.47
CA GLY A 533 18.83 -37.01 -7.91
C GLY A 533 17.67 -36.13 -8.37
N ASP A 534 16.99 -35.43 -7.45
CA ASP A 534 16.07 -34.36 -7.81
C ASP A 534 16.85 -33.04 -7.87
N ILE A 535 16.87 -32.40 -9.03
CA ILE A 535 17.58 -31.13 -9.26
C ILE A 535 16.53 -30.02 -9.31
N GLY A 536 16.67 -29.01 -8.46
CA GLY A 536 15.90 -27.78 -8.56
C GLY A 536 16.58 -26.86 -9.56
N TYR A 537 15.79 -26.14 -10.35
CA TYR A 537 16.31 -25.12 -11.23
C TYR A 537 15.49 -23.85 -11.14
N VAL A 538 16.16 -22.72 -11.37
CA VAL A 538 15.56 -21.41 -11.53
C VAL A 538 16.26 -20.74 -12.70
N CYS A 539 15.50 -20.35 -13.71
CA CYS A 539 15.96 -19.53 -14.82
C CYS A 539 15.30 -18.15 -14.71
N GLU A 540 16.14 -17.12 -14.62
CA GLU A 540 15.74 -15.73 -14.67
C GLU A 540 15.95 -15.20 -16.10
N ILE A 541 14.89 -14.71 -16.72
CA ILE A 541 14.89 -14.20 -18.09
C ILE A 541 14.71 -12.69 -18.03
N GLU A 542 15.77 -11.93 -18.23
CA GLU A 542 15.74 -10.47 -18.30
C GLU A 542 15.61 -9.99 -19.75
N ARG A 543 14.54 -9.24 -20.03
CA ARG A 543 14.27 -8.64 -21.35
C ARG A 543 14.25 -7.14 -21.24
N SER A 544 15.01 -6.43 -22.07
CA SER A 544 14.89 -4.98 -22.15
C SER A 544 13.54 -4.61 -22.74
N ALA A 545 12.78 -3.73 -22.09
CA ALA A 545 11.49 -3.21 -22.59
C ALA A 545 11.66 -2.31 -23.83
N GLY A 546 12.88 -2.17 -24.35
CA GLY A 546 13.23 -1.42 -25.54
C GLY A 546 13.06 -2.27 -26.80
N GLN A 547 11.91 -2.09 -27.45
CA GLN A 547 11.42 -2.77 -28.65
C GLN A 547 10.79 -4.15 -28.37
N GLU A 548 9.53 -4.28 -28.79
CA GLU A 548 8.59 -5.41 -28.61
C GLU A 548 7.73 -5.27 -27.35
N ALA A 549 6.71 -4.42 -27.49
CA ALA A 549 5.65 -4.15 -26.52
C ALA A 549 4.59 -5.27 -26.44
N ALA A 550 5.01 -6.54 -26.48
CA ALA A 550 4.08 -7.62 -26.19
C ALA A 550 3.92 -7.73 -24.65
N SER A 551 2.72 -7.98 -24.15
CA SER A 551 2.48 -8.38 -22.75
C SER A 551 2.79 -9.86 -22.52
N THR A 552 3.17 -10.55 -23.60
CA THR A 552 3.51 -11.95 -23.68
C THR A 552 4.86 -12.13 -24.37
N TRP A 553 5.58 -13.18 -24.00
CA TRP A 553 6.85 -13.53 -24.64
C TRP A 553 6.81 -14.92 -25.25
N GLU A 554 7.63 -15.09 -26.29
CA GLU A 554 7.93 -16.38 -26.91
C GLU A 554 9.41 -16.72 -26.71
N GLY A 555 9.73 -18.00 -26.56
CA GLY A 555 11.12 -18.45 -26.42
C GLY A 555 11.23 -19.97 -26.30
N THR A 556 12.45 -20.46 -26.17
CA THR A 556 12.69 -21.92 -26.04
C THR A 556 13.60 -22.22 -24.87
N MET A 557 13.38 -23.35 -24.19
CA MET A 557 14.29 -23.94 -23.21
C MET A 557 14.82 -25.27 -23.73
N GLU A 558 16.13 -25.36 -23.94
CA GLU A 558 16.82 -26.59 -24.34
C GLU A 558 17.46 -27.26 -23.11
N VAL A 559 17.02 -28.49 -22.84
CA VAL A 559 17.55 -29.36 -21.79
C VAL A 559 18.67 -30.23 -22.38
N ASN A 560 19.92 -29.90 -22.09
CA ASN A 560 21.05 -30.65 -22.60
C ASN A 560 21.39 -31.83 -21.67
N LEU A 561 21.04 -33.02 -22.14
CA LEU A 561 21.30 -34.30 -21.48
C LEU A 561 22.34 -35.05 -22.30
N GLY A 562 23.49 -35.41 -21.72
CA GLY A 562 24.59 -36.02 -22.47
C GLY A 562 24.18 -37.29 -23.26
N GLU A 563 23.54 -38.24 -22.56
CA GLU A 563 22.84 -39.40 -23.15
C GLU A 563 21.49 -39.56 -22.43
N GLY A 564 20.43 -38.90 -22.93
CA GLY A 564 19.09 -38.96 -22.33
C GLY A 564 18.05 -38.09 -23.03
N PHE A 565 16.80 -38.19 -22.57
CA PHE A 565 15.67 -37.41 -23.10
C PHE A 565 14.68 -37.02 -22.00
N VAL A 566 13.89 -35.97 -22.26
CA VAL A 566 12.79 -35.53 -21.39
C VAL A 566 11.58 -36.44 -21.61
N CYS A 567 11.09 -37.07 -20.54
CA CYS A 567 10.02 -38.07 -20.58
C CYS A 567 8.62 -37.44 -20.61
N ASP A 568 8.34 -36.60 -19.62
CA ASP A 568 7.05 -35.94 -19.42
C ASP A 568 7.29 -34.62 -18.69
N ALA A 569 6.36 -33.68 -18.89
CA ALA A 569 6.39 -32.38 -18.24
C ALA A 569 5.06 -32.16 -17.53
N PHE A 570 5.14 -31.93 -16.24
CA PHE A 570 4.02 -31.61 -15.39
C PHE A 570 3.98 -30.11 -15.23
N GLU A 571 3.18 -29.46 -16.06
CA GLU A 571 2.85 -28.06 -15.88
C GLU A 571 2.00 -27.92 -14.60
N HIS A 572 2.47 -27.11 -13.64
CA HIS A 572 1.75 -26.85 -12.38
C HIS A 572 1.19 -25.44 -12.31
N SER A 573 1.32 -24.64 -13.37
CA SER A 573 0.96 -23.23 -13.35
C SER A 573 -0.53 -23.01 -13.64
N ASP A 574 -1.23 -22.33 -12.73
CA ASP A 574 -2.58 -21.81 -12.96
C ASP A 574 -2.54 -20.45 -13.72
N ASN A 575 -1.35 -19.98 -14.14
CA ASN A 575 -1.07 -18.59 -14.51
C ASN A 575 -0.48 -18.38 -15.93
N LEU A 576 -0.62 -19.33 -16.86
CA LEU A 576 -0.21 -19.10 -18.26
C LEU A 576 -1.11 -18.12 -19.03
N GLY A 577 -2.30 -17.78 -18.49
CA GLY A 577 -3.29 -16.99 -19.23
C GLY A 577 -3.78 -17.73 -20.48
N ASP A 578 -3.64 -17.11 -21.66
CA ASP A 578 -3.93 -17.72 -22.98
C ASP A 578 -2.68 -18.40 -23.61
N GLY A 579 -1.52 -18.35 -22.95
CA GLY A 579 -0.25 -18.91 -23.44
C GLY A 579 -0.16 -20.44 -23.33
N SER A 580 0.87 -21.03 -23.95
CA SER A 580 1.10 -22.47 -23.95
C SER A 580 2.58 -22.86 -23.94
N ILE A 581 2.87 -24.03 -23.38
CA ILE A 581 4.20 -24.65 -23.39
C ILE A 581 4.10 -26.00 -24.11
N GLU A 582 4.85 -26.18 -25.19
CA GLU A 582 4.91 -27.44 -25.95
C GLU A 582 6.29 -28.11 -25.82
N LEU A 583 6.33 -29.43 -25.61
CA LEU A 583 7.57 -30.21 -25.55
C LEU A 583 7.85 -30.90 -26.89
N GLU A 584 8.95 -30.53 -27.55
CA GLU A 584 9.47 -31.20 -28.74
C GLU A 584 10.86 -31.80 -28.48
N GLY A 585 10.89 -33.08 -28.08
CA GLY A 585 12.15 -33.78 -27.78
C GLY A 585 12.73 -33.35 -26.43
N ASN A 586 13.83 -32.58 -26.43
CA ASN A 586 14.43 -32.02 -25.22
C ASN A 586 14.31 -30.48 -25.19
N VAL A 587 13.39 -29.93 -25.98
CA VAL A 587 13.16 -28.48 -26.10
C VAL A 587 11.72 -28.18 -25.69
N PHE A 588 11.57 -27.28 -24.73
CA PHE A 588 10.28 -26.65 -24.43
C PHE A 588 10.14 -25.38 -25.26
N ASP A 589 9.03 -25.25 -25.96
CA ASP A 589 8.65 -24.08 -26.73
C ASP A 589 7.57 -23.31 -25.95
N PHE A 590 7.82 -22.03 -25.72
CA PHE A 590 6.96 -21.12 -24.95
C PHE A 590 6.29 -20.17 -25.94
N GLU A 591 4.97 -20.21 -26.03
CA GLU A 591 4.18 -19.31 -26.87
C GLU A 591 3.22 -18.47 -26.01
N ASP A 592 3.15 -17.17 -26.29
CA ASP A 592 2.22 -16.23 -25.65
C ASP A 592 2.25 -16.22 -24.10
N ILE A 593 3.41 -16.45 -23.48
CA ILE A 593 3.54 -16.50 -22.01
C ILE A 593 3.51 -15.11 -21.42
N SER A 594 2.62 -14.84 -20.46
CA SER A 594 2.56 -13.52 -19.81
C SER A 594 3.90 -13.16 -19.14
N GLU A 595 4.40 -11.97 -19.42
CA GLU A 595 5.74 -11.53 -19.00
C GLU A 595 5.89 -11.28 -17.49
N PHE A 596 4.80 -11.29 -16.73
CA PHE A 596 4.76 -11.00 -15.30
C PHE A 596 4.48 -12.24 -14.43
N GLY A 597 4.50 -13.44 -15.02
CA GLY A 597 4.22 -14.70 -14.32
C GLY A 597 5.47 -15.44 -13.84
N GLU A 598 5.36 -16.13 -12.69
CA GLU A 598 6.22 -17.27 -12.40
C GLU A 598 5.68 -18.50 -13.14
N VAL A 599 6.52 -19.14 -13.96
CA VAL A 599 6.19 -20.39 -14.65
C VAL A 599 6.80 -21.54 -13.86
N THR A 600 5.95 -22.32 -13.20
CA THR A 600 6.38 -23.58 -12.57
C THR A 600 6.28 -24.73 -13.57
N LEU A 601 7.43 -25.28 -13.94
CA LEU A 601 7.55 -26.39 -14.89
C LEU A 601 8.35 -27.54 -14.26
N ASP A 602 7.66 -28.56 -13.79
CA ASP A 602 8.32 -29.78 -13.33
C ASP A 602 8.46 -30.75 -14.50
N PHE A 603 9.60 -31.42 -14.65
CA PHE A 603 9.76 -32.41 -15.72
C PHE A 603 10.66 -33.59 -15.33
N GLU A 604 10.45 -34.71 -16.00
CA GLU A 604 11.19 -35.95 -15.75
C GLU A 604 12.21 -36.21 -16.87
N ILE A 605 13.42 -36.64 -16.49
CA ILE A 605 14.48 -37.04 -17.44
C ILE A 605 14.79 -38.54 -17.33
N ALA A 606 15.01 -39.18 -18.48
CA ALA A 606 15.34 -40.60 -18.56
C ALA A 606 16.47 -40.91 -19.55
N GLY A 607 17.16 -42.02 -19.30
CA GLY A 607 18.20 -42.54 -20.21
C GLY A 607 17.60 -43.24 -21.44
N ASP A 608 18.44 -43.44 -22.46
CA ASP A 608 18.05 -44.09 -23.71
C ASP A 608 17.47 -45.51 -23.50
N GLY A 609 16.30 -45.77 -24.11
CA GLY A 609 15.66 -47.09 -24.09
C GLY A 609 14.78 -47.38 -22.86
N VAL A 610 14.49 -46.37 -22.05
CA VAL A 610 13.44 -46.38 -21.02
C VAL A 610 12.10 -46.04 -21.66
N ASP A 611 11.03 -46.76 -21.32
CA ASP A 611 9.67 -46.49 -21.79
C ASP A 611 8.97 -45.61 -20.74
N CYS A 612 8.64 -44.36 -21.08
CA CYS A 612 7.97 -43.42 -20.19
C CYS A 612 6.48 -43.80 -20.06
N GLU A 613 6.17 -44.93 -19.40
CA GLU A 613 4.80 -45.30 -19.04
C GLU A 613 4.51 -44.96 -17.58
N GLY A 614 3.95 -43.76 -17.35
CA GLY A 614 3.02 -43.42 -16.28
C GLY A 614 3.53 -43.43 -14.83
N VAL A 615 3.98 -42.27 -14.36
CA VAL A 615 3.87 -41.92 -12.94
C VAL A 615 2.55 -41.13 -12.77
N ASP A 616 1.44 -41.86 -12.67
CA ASP A 616 0.14 -41.30 -12.28
C ASP A 616 0.15 -40.96 -10.77
N ASN A 617 -0.08 -39.66 -10.47
CA ASN A 617 -0.36 -38.97 -9.19
C ASN A 617 0.80 -38.44 -8.36
#